data_AF-Q533U2-F1
#
_entry.id   AF-Q533U2-F1
#
_cell.length_a   1.000
_cell.length_b   1.000
_cell.length_c   1.000
_cell.angle_alpha   90.00
_cell.angle_beta   90.00
_cell.angle_gamma   90.00
#
_symmetry.space_group_name_H-M   'P 1'
#
loop_
_entity.id
_entity.type
_entity.pdbx_description
1 polymer ?
#
loop_
_entity_poly.entity_id
_entity_poly.type
_entity_poly.pdbx_seq_one_letter_code
_entity_poly.pdbx_strand_id
1 'polypeptide(L)'
;TNVKLTCLFFSGNYEALPMIYKNGDIVRFHRLKIQVYKKETQGITSSGFASLTFEGTLGAPIIPRTASKCFNFTAEDQKMVEALRIWASTHISPSSILVKLCDVQPMQYFDLTCQLLGKAE
;
A
#
# COMPACT_ATOMS: atom_id res chain seq x y z
N THR A 1 -0.34 12.81 15.92
CA THR A 1 -1.68 13.08 15.35
C THR A 1 -2.03 11.95 14.40
N ASN A 2 -3.18 11.29 14.58
CA ASN A 2 -3.60 10.15 13.75
C ASN A 2 -4.47 10.63 12.56
N VAL A 3 -3.90 11.49 11.73
CA VAL A 3 -4.60 12.00 10.54
C VAL A 3 -4.62 10.92 9.47
N LYS A 4 -5.80 10.62 8.94
CA LYS A 4 -5.98 9.72 7.79
C LYS A 4 -6.33 10.53 6.55
N LEU A 5 -5.80 10.13 5.41
CA LEU A 5 -6.12 10.73 4.12
C LEU A 5 -6.65 9.65 3.17
N THR A 6 -7.94 9.69 2.87
CA THR A 6 -8.53 8.83 1.85
C THR A 6 -8.05 9.28 0.47
N CYS A 7 -7.52 8.35 -0.33
CA CYS A 7 -7.03 8.65 -1.67
C CYS A 7 -7.82 7.85 -2.71
N LEU A 8 -8.30 8.54 -3.75
CA LEU A 8 -9.02 7.94 -4.87
C LEU A 8 -8.10 7.89 -6.09
N PHE A 9 -7.65 6.71 -6.48
CA PHE A 9 -6.73 6.55 -7.61
C PHE A 9 -7.46 6.11 -8.87
N PHE A 10 -7.24 6.84 -9.98
CA PHE A 10 -7.79 6.51 -11.29
C PHE A 10 -6.67 6.40 -12.32
N SER A 11 -6.69 5.34 -13.12
CA SER A 11 -5.75 5.11 -14.21
C SER A 11 -6.40 4.23 -15.27
N GLY A 12 -6.11 4.48 -16.55
CA GLY A 12 -6.50 3.56 -17.64
C GLY A 12 -5.62 2.30 -17.72
N ASN A 13 -4.53 2.25 -16.95
CA ASN A 13 -3.63 1.10 -16.84
C ASN A 13 -3.56 0.64 -15.37
N TYR A 14 -3.89 -0.64 -15.13
CA TYR A 14 -3.87 -1.27 -13.81
C TYR A 14 -2.50 -1.13 -13.12
N GLU A 15 -1.40 -1.38 -13.84
CA GLU A 15 -0.05 -1.37 -13.28
C GLU A 15 0.40 0.03 -12.81
N ALA A 16 -0.22 1.10 -13.31
CA ALA A 16 0.09 2.46 -12.87
C ALA A 16 -0.56 2.83 -11.52
N LEU A 17 -1.46 1.99 -11.00
CA LEU A 17 -1.99 2.13 -9.64
C LEU A 17 -0.95 1.62 -8.60
N PRO A 18 -1.05 2.04 -7.33
CA PRO A 18 -0.13 1.58 -6.29
C PRO A 18 -0.13 0.06 -6.10
N MET A 19 1.06 -0.55 -6.11
CA MET A 19 1.26 -2.00 -5.95
C MET A 19 1.26 -2.41 -4.47
N ILE A 20 0.09 -2.29 -3.84
CA ILE A 20 -0.16 -2.61 -2.42
C ILE A 20 -0.62 -4.06 -2.29
N TYR A 21 0.01 -4.83 -1.40
CA TYR A 21 -0.32 -6.24 -1.20
C TYR A 21 -0.99 -6.52 0.15
N LYS A 22 -0.72 -5.70 1.16
CA LYS A 22 -1.31 -5.86 2.49
C LYS A 22 -1.41 -4.54 3.23
N ASN A 23 -2.34 -4.47 4.18
CA ASN A 23 -2.36 -3.38 5.15
C ASN A 23 -1.02 -3.32 5.90
N GLY A 24 -0.49 -2.11 6.06
CA GLY A 24 0.82 -1.87 6.65
C GLY A 24 1.94 -1.67 5.63
N ASP A 25 1.73 -1.96 4.33
CA ASP A 25 2.65 -1.50 3.29
C ASP A 25 2.80 0.03 3.33
N ILE A 26 4.02 0.51 3.07
CA ILE A 26 4.36 1.94 3.04
C ILE A 26 4.30 2.42 1.60
N VAL A 27 3.75 3.61 1.38
CA VAL A 27 3.59 4.20 0.06
C VAL A 27 4.23 5.59 -0.02
N ARG A 28 4.86 5.89 -1.16
CA ARG A 28 5.29 7.24 -1.54
C ARG A 28 4.52 7.67 -2.78
N PHE A 29 3.69 8.70 -2.66
CA PHE A 29 2.91 9.24 -3.77
C PHE A 29 3.54 10.50 -4.34
N HIS A 30 3.73 10.53 -5.66
CA HIS A 30 4.11 11.72 -6.40
C HIS A 30 2.92 12.25 -7.18
N ARG A 31 2.74 13.59 -7.17
CA ARG A 31 1.68 14.29 -7.91
C ARG A 31 0.28 13.82 -7.48
N LEU A 32 0.06 13.71 -6.17
CA LEU A 32 -1.27 13.56 -5.58
C LEU A 32 -1.93 14.94 -5.51
N LYS A 33 -3.12 15.09 -6.11
CA LYS A 33 -3.92 16.31 -5.96
C LYS A 33 -4.72 16.22 -4.67
N ILE A 34 -4.72 17.29 -3.88
CA ILE A 34 -5.56 17.42 -2.69
C ILE A 34 -6.81 18.23 -3.05
N GLN A 35 -7.98 17.75 -2.63
CA GLN A 35 -9.24 18.45 -2.82
C GLN A 35 -10.19 18.20 -1.64
N VAL A 36 -11.25 19.00 -1.55
CA VAL A 36 -12.33 18.81 -0.60
C VAL A 36 -13.55 18.27 -1.34
N TYR A 37 -14.13 17.19 -0.85
CA TYR A 37 -15.38 16.62 -1.35
C TYR A 37 -16.31 16.37 -0.17
N LYS A 38 -17.55 16.90 -0.23
CA LYS A 38 -18.52 16.82 0.88
C LYS A 38 -17.94 17.22 2.24
N LYS A 39 -17.14 18.30 2.27
CA LYS A 39 -16.42 18.84 3.45
C LYS A 39 -15.28 17.96 3.99
N GLU A 40 -14.96 16.84 3.35
CA GLU A 40 -13.83 15.98 3.71
C GLU A 40 -12.64 16.20 2.78
N THR A 41 -11.43 16.26 3.35
CA THR A 41 -10.19 16.34 2.57
C THR A 41 -9.83 14.96 2.03
N GLN A 42 -9.58 14.87 0.72
CA GLN A 42 -9.19 13.64 0.04
C GLN A 42 -8.07 13.87 -0.96
N GLY A 43 -7.27 12.83 -1.17
CA GLY A 43 -6.32 12.75 -2.28
C GLY A 43 -6.99 12.20 -3.54
N ILE A 44 -6.58 12.67 -4.71
CA ILE A 44 -6.97 12.11 -6.01
C ILE A 44 -5.78 12.10 -6.96
N THR A 45 -5.75 11.17 -7.91
CA THR A 45 -4.76 11.18 -9.00
C THR A 45 -4.71 12.52 -9.74
N SER A 46 -3.50 12.95 -10.08
CA SER A 46 -3.25 14.06 -11.00
C SER A 46 -2.46 13.58 -12.22
N SER A 47 -2.33 14.42 -13.24
CA SER A 47 -1.53 14.14 -14.42
C SER A 47 -0.09 13.79 -14.03
N GLY A 48 0.35 12.62 -14.49
CA GLY A 48 1.67 12.08 -14.19
C GLY A 48 1.79 11.41 -12.82
N PHE A 49 0.70 11.16 -12.08
CA PHE A 49 0.76 10.42 -10.81
C PHE A 49 1.68 9.19 -10.88
N ALA A 50 2.49 9.00 -9.84
CA ALA A 50 3.30 7.80 -9.68
C ALA A 50 3.38 7.41 -8.21
N SER A 51 3.64 6.13 -7.96
CA SER A 51 3.80 5.62 -6.61
C SER A 51 4.96 4.65 -6.51
N LEU A 52 5.57 4.61 -5.33
CA LEU A 52 6.44 3.52 -4.88
C LEU A 52 5.78 2.86 -3.67
N THR A 53 5.79 1.54 -3.62
CA THR A 53 5.28 0.78 -2.47
C THR A 53 6.39 -0.07 -1.86
N PHE A 54 6.43 -0.15 -0.53
CA PHE A 54 7.45 -0.83 0.24
C PHE A 54 6.80 -1.72 1.30
N GLU A 55 7.48 -2.79 1.69
CA GLU A 55 7.05 -3.59 2.84
C GLU A 55 7.20 -2.80 4.15
N GLY A 56 6.19 -2.84 5.02
CA GLY A 56 6.16 -2.03 6.25
C GLY A 56 6.73 -2.66 7.51
N THR A 57 7.22 -3.89 7.46
CA THR A 57 7.77 -4.57 8.64
C THR A 57 9.18 -4.07 8.97
N LEU A 58 9.47 -3.86 10.26
CA LEU A 58 10.81 -3.50 10.73
C LEU A 58 11.85 -4.52 10.24
N GLY A 59 12.98 -4.04 9.72
CA GLY A 59 14.07 -4.86 9.21
C GLY A 59 13.84 -5.52 7.84
N ALA A 60 12.64 -5.40 7.25
CA ALA A 60 12.40 -5.94 5.91
C ALA A 60 13.25 -5.21 4.84
N PRO A 61 13.59 -5.86 3.71
CA PRO A 61 14.28 -5.18 2.61
C PRO A 61 13.53 -3.93 2.13
N ILE A 62 14.26 -2.87 1.76
CA ILE A 62 13.69 -1.65 1.18
C ILE A 62 13.78 -1.76 -0.34
N ILE A 63 12.82 -2.47 -0.94
CA ILE A 63 12.73 -2.66 -2.38
C ILE A 63 11.47 -1.95 -2.89
N PRO A 64 11.60 -0.85 -3.68
CA PRO A 64 10.45 -0.15 -4.22
C PRO A 64 9.72 -1.01 -5.25
N ARG A 65 8.41 -1.19 -5.07
CA ARG A 65 7.50 -1.75 -6.08
C ARG A 65 6.85 -0.61 -6.87
N THR A 66 7.02 -0.62 -8.19
CA THR A 66 6.41 0.38 -9.10
C THR A 66 6.42 -0.12 -10.53
N ALA A 67 5.43 0.29 -11.33
CA ALA A 67 5.46 0.14 -12.79
C ALA A 67 6.20 1.29 -13.51
N SER A 68 6.64 2.32 -12.77
CA SER A 68 7.36 3.45 -13.35
C SER A 68 8.75 3.01 -13.83
N LYS A 69 9.03 3.16 -15.14
CA LYS A 69 10.35 2.84 -15.71
C LYS A 69 11.48 3.70 -15.15
N CYS A 70 11.17 4.97 -14.87
CA CYS A 70 12.10 5.93 -14.29
C CYS A 70 11.47 6.52 -13.03
N PHE A 71 12.18 6.45 -11.91
CA PHE A 71 11.77 7.04 -10.65
C PHE A 71 12.98 7.54 -9.88
N ASN A 72 12.77 8.57 -9.07
CA ASN A 72 13.79 9.04 -8.14
C ASN A 72 13.72 8.20 -6.86
N PHE A 73 14.86 7.69 -6.40
CA PHE A 73 14.97 6.97 -5.13
C PHE A 73 16.34 7.28 -4.52
N THR A 74 16.33 7.77 -3.28
CA THR A 74 17.49 8.34 -2.61
C THR A 74 17.65 7.78 -1.20
N ALA A 75 18.77 8.11 -0.55
CA ALA A 75 18.98 7.79 0.87
C ALA A 75 17.93 8.44 1.79
N GLU A 76 17.33 9.57 1.38
CA GLU A 76 16.26 10.19 2.16
C GLU A 76 14.97 9.34 2.12
N ASP A 77 14.66 8.75 0.97
CA ASP A 77 13.52 7.83 0.85
C ASP A 77 13.71 6.60 1.74
N GLN A 78 14.93 6.06 1.85
CA GLN A 78 15.25 4.95 2.74
C GLN A 78 14.99 5.33 4.21
N LYS A 79 15.50 6.48 4.66
CA LYS A 79 15.27 6.99 6.02
C LYS A 79 13.78 7.20 6.30
N MET A 80 13.03 7.74 5.34
CA MET A 80 11.59 7.95 5.47
C MET A 80 10.83 6.64 5.61
N VAL A 81 11.17 5.61 4.82
CA VAL A 81 10.57 4.28 4.95
C VAL A 81 10.88 3.70 6.33
N GLU A 82 12.14 3.74 6.78
CA GLU A 82 12.51 3.23 8.11
C GLU A 82 11.79 3.96 9.25
N ALA A 83 11.73 5.29 9.19
CA ALA A 83 11.01 6.10 10.16
C ALA A 83 9.51 5.71 10.23
N LEU A 84 8.87 5.49 9.08
CA LEU A 84 7.47 5.06 9.02
C LEU A 84 7.28 3.63 9.54
N ARG A 85 8.24 2.71 9.35
CA ARG A 85 8.19 1.36 9.95
C ARG A 85 8.27 1.42 11.48
N ILE A 86 9.15 2.26 12.03
CA ILE A 86 9.28 2.49 13.48
C ILE A 86 8.00 3.09 14.04
N TRP A 87 7.42 4.05 13.34
CA TRP A 87 6.15 4.63 13.74
C TRP A 87 5.01 3.59 13.69
N ALA A 88 4.92 2.83 12.60
CA ALA A 88 3.87 1.83 12.40
C ALA A 88 3.92 0.71 13.43
N SER A 89 5.10 0.26 13.87
CA SER A 89 5.25 -0.84 14.84
C SER A 89 4.64 -0.53 16.21
N THR A 90 4.43 0.74 16.53
CA THR A 90 3.87 1.21 17.81
C THR A 90 2.46 1.79 17.67
N HIS A 91 2.06 2.20 16.46
CA HIS A 91 0.80 2.93 16.23
C HIS A 91 -0.22 2.18 15.38
N ILE A 92 0.19 1.13 14.66
CA ILE A 92 -0.68 0.32 13.81
C ILE A 92 -0.60 -1.12 14.30
N SER A 93 -1.76 -1.77 14.43
CA SER A 93 -1.80 -3.21 14.61
C SER A 93 -1.01 -3.91 13.50
N PRO A 94 -0.21 -4.94 13.82
CA PRO A 94 0.43 -5.74 12.80
C PRO A 94 -0.60 -6.19 11.76
N SER A 95 -0.20 -6.14 10.48
CA SER A 95 -1.00 -6.71 9.39
C SER A 95 -1.50 -8.09 9.80
N SER A 96 -2.78 -8.39 9.54
CA SER A 96 -3.40 -9.64 9.96
C SER A 96 -2.51 -10.82 9.58
N ILE A 97 -2.23 -11.67 10.56
CA ILE A 97 -1.48 -12.91 10.35
C ILE A 97 -2.13 -13.66 9.19
N LEU A 98 -1.32 -14.11 8.23
CA LEU A 98 -1.79 -14.83 7.05
C LEU A 98 -2.56 -16.06 7.51
N VAL A 99 -3.89 -16.02 7.36
CA VAL A 99 -4.80 -17.08 7.80
C VAL A 99 -4.61 -18.27 6.87
N LYS A 100 -4.25 -19.42 7.43
CA LYS A 100 -4.17 -20.67 6.65
C LYS A 100 -5.56 -21.25 6.48
N LEU A 101 -5.75 -22.00 5.40
CA LEU A 101 -7.04 -22.67 5.10
C LEU A 101 -7.50 -23.62 6.21
N CYS A 102 -6.59 -24.24 6.96
CA CYS A 102 -6.94 -25.12 8.08
C CYS A 102 -7.48 -24.38 9.31
N ASP A 103 -7.28 -23.06 9.40
CA ASP A 103 -7.61 -22.26 10.58
C ASP A 103 -8.88 -21.42 10.39
N VAL A 104 -9.58 -21.60 9.26
CA VAL A 104 -10.73 -20.77 8.92
C VAL A 104 -11.93 -21.04 9.83
N GLN A 105 -12.61 -19.97 10.25
CA GLN A 105 -13.80 -20.03 11.09
C GLN A 105 -15.08 -19.87 10.26
N PRO A 106 -16.22 -20.43 10.70
CA PRO A 106 -17.51 -20.19 10.06
C PRO A 106 -17.87 -18.70 10.00
N MET A 107 -18.41 -18.26 8.86
CA MET A 107 -18.91 -16.88 8.63
C MET A 107 -17.88 -15.75 8.87
N GLN A 108 -16.62 -15.94 8.49
CA GLN A 108 -15.59 -14.89 8.57
C GLN A 108 -15.14 -14.36 7.19
N TYR A 109 -14.67 -13.11 7.15
CA TYR A 109 -13.90 -12.56 6.03
C TYR A 109 -12.40 -12.62 6.34
N PHE A 110 -11.57 -12.98 5.35
CA PHE A 110 -10.12 -12.99 5.48
C PHE A 110 -9.44 -12.87 4.12
N ASP A 111 -8.17 -12.44 4.10
CA ASP A 111 -7.33 -12.42 2.91
C ASP A 111 -6.65 -13.80 2.74
N LEU A 112 -6.80 -14.41 1.56
CA LEU A 112 -6.21 -15.72 1.24
C LEU A 112 -5.02 -15.56 0.29
N THR A 113 -3.85 -16.01 0.73
CA THR A 113 -2.74 -16.29 -0.19
C THR A 113 -2.77 -17.76 -0.59
N CYS A 114 -2.94 -18.03 -1.88
CA CYS A 114 -3.03 -19.39 -2.42
C CYS A 114 -2.43 -19.51 -3.82
N GLN A 115 -2.32 -20.74 -4.31
CA GLN A 115 -1.97 -21.04 -5.70
C GLN A 115 -3.25 -21.42 -6.48
N LEU A 116 -3.47 -20.80 -7.63
CA LEU A 116 -4.53 -21.21 -8.55
C LEU A 116 -4.11 -22.52 -9.26
N LEU A 117 -4.83 -23.62 -9.00
CA LEU A 117 -4.52 -24.94 -9.58
C LEU A 117 -5.34 -25.29 -10.82
N GLY A 118 -6.52 -24.69 -10.98
CA GLY A 118 -7.39 -24.92 -12.12
C GLY A 118 -8.48 -23.86 -12.22
N LYS A 119 -8.96 -23.64 -13.44
CA LYS A 119 -10.14 -22.84 -13.76
C LYS A 119 -11.06 -23.71 -14.60
N ALA A 120 -12.35 -23.77 -14.27
CA ALA A 120 -13.33 -24.37 -15.17
C ALA A 120 -13.51 -23.44 -16.38
N GLU A 121 -13.64 -24.01 -17.57
CA GLU A 121 -14.05 -23.30 -18.79
C GLU A 121 -15.57 -23.16 -18.87
#